data_AF-A0A519UED9-F1
#
_entry.id   AF-A0A519UED9-F1
#
_cell.length_a   1.000
_cell.length_b   1.000
_cell.length_c   1.000
_cell.angle_alpha   90.00
_cell.angle_beta   90.00
_cell.angle_gamma   90.00
#
_symmetry.space_group_name_H-M   'P 1'
#
loop_
_entity.id
_entity.type
_entity.pdbx_description
1 polymer ?
#
loop_
_entity_poly.entity_id
_entity_poly.type
_entity_poly.pdbx_seq_one_letter_code
_entity_poly.pdbx_strand_id
1 'polypeptide(L)'
;MARLPLGKDGLRGAVLLEKGTHEVAGQLFIRASGVVLRGSGPGAGGTVLLGTGFMRANLLTISGRADRKTDAAQAITADYVPVNARTVRVANAAAFKVGDRVVVSRPSTAAWIKTLGMETFGGGLSALGWKAGQRDIHWDRQVVAIDANGLTLDAPLTTALDKAYGGGTVARVSWPGLISQVGVENLQLESTTDAENPKDENHRWVAIDLENAQDAWVRQVAFRHFAGSAVLAHATVRRLTVEDCRSTEPVSEIGNERRNTFYTLGSQTLFQRLYTENGYHDFAVGYCAAGPNAFVQCEAEQAL
;
A
#
# COMPACT_ATOMS: atom_id res chain seq x y z
N MET A 1 -12.50 21.11 4.08
CA MET A 1 -11.07 20.97 4.36
C MET A 1 -10.17 21.18 3.13
N ALA A 2 -10.37 20.48 2.01
CA ALA A 2 -9.47 20.55 0.84
C ALA A 2 -9.24 21.95 0.21
N ARG A 3 -10.09 22.94 0.52
CA ARG A 3 -9.97 24.33 0.04
C ARG A 3 -9.13 25.23 0.97
N LEU A 4 -8.80 24.79 2.19
CA LEU A 4 -7.93 25.54 3.09
C LEU A 4 -6.49 25.51 2.60
N PRO A 5 -5.67 26.54 2.79
CA PRO A 5 -4.26 26.53 2.39
C PRO A 5 -3.48 25.41 3.10
N LEU A 6 -2.40 24.93 2.48
CA LEU A 6 -1.44 24.05 3.15
C LEU A 6 -0.62 24.86 4.17
N GLY A 7 -0.49 24.33 5.39
CA GLY A 7 0.41 24.82 6.41
C GLY A 7 1.87 24.54 6.06
N LYS A 8 2.79 25.11 6.85
CA LYS A 8 4.25 24.93 6.69
C LYS A 8 4.70 23.48 6.92
N ASP A 9 3.92 22.72 7.67
CA ASP A 9 4.07 21.30 7.96
C ASP A 9 3.48 20.39 6.87
N GLY A 10 2.87 20.96 5.83
CA GLY A 10 2.19 20.21 4.78
C GLY A 10 0.76 19.77 5.14
N LEU A 11 0.21 20.23 6.27
CA LEU A 11 -1.16 19.92 6.70
C LEU A 11 -2.10 21.09 6.43
N ARG A 12 -3.31 20.79 5.93
CA ARG A 12 -4.45 21.71 5.88
C ARG A 12 -5.23 21.71 7.18
N GLY A 13 -5.20 20.59 7.90
CA GLY A 13 -5.88 20.38 9.16
C GLY A 13 -6.63 19.06 9.22
N ALA A 14 -7.34 18.87 10.33
CA ALA A 14 -8.13 17.68 10.60
C ALA A 14 -9.64 17.96 10.45
N VAL A 15 -10.35 17.05 9.80
CA VAL A 15 -11.80 16.92 9.97
C VAL A 15 -12.01 16.13 11.24
N LEU A 16 -12.37 16.83 12.32
CA LEU A 16 -12.68 16.21 13.61
C LEU A 16 -14.14 15.77 13.63
N LEU A 17 -14.35 14.49 13.84
CA LEU A 17 -15.65 13.91 14.16
C LEU A 17 -15.76 13.80 15.67
N GLU A 18 -16.75 14.47 16.24
CA GLU A 18 -17.05 14.38 17.66
C GLU A 18 -17.49 12.96 18.06
N LYS A 19 -17.60 12.74 19.37
CA LYS A 19 -18.09 11.49 19.93
C LYS A 19 -19.48 11.15 19.38
N GLY A 20 -19.75 9.87 19.17
CA GLY A 20 -21.00 9.36 18.63
C GLY A 20 -20.82 8.55 17.34
N THR A 21 -21.95 8.08 16.81
CA THR A 21 -22.00 7.31 15.57
C THR A 21 -22.34 8.21 14.39
N HIS A 22 -21.48 8.19 13.39
CA HIS A 22 -21.61 8.93 12.13
C HIS A 22 -21.88 7.93 11.02
N GLU A 23 -23.09 7.91 10.50
CA GLU A 23 -23.49 6.98 9.45
C GLU A 23 -23.01 7.43 8.06
N VAL A 24 -22.55 6.47 7.27
CA VAL A 24 -22.10 6.66 5.90
C VAL A 24 -22.84 5.68 4.99
N ALA A 25 -23.94 6.14 4.40
CA ALA A 25 -24.67 5.36 3.40
C ALA A 25 -23.90 5.23 2.07
N GLY A 26 -23.01 6.18 1.77
CA GLY A 26 -22.16 6.21 0.58
C GLY A 26 -20.72 5.81 0.86
N GLN A 27 -19.75 6.45 0.22
CA GLN A 27 -18.32 6.27 0.51
C GLN A 27 -17.69 7.62 0.86
N LEU A 28 -16.69 7.61 1.73
CA LEU A 28 -15.88 8.79 2.03
C LEU A 28 -14.62 8.81 1.18
N PHE A 29 -14.17 10.03 0.84
CA PHE A 29 -12.96 10.22 0.04
C PHE A 29 -12.08 11.32 0.60
N ILE A 30 -10.79 11.03 0.75
CA ILE A 30 -9.73 12.03 0.94
C ILE A 30 -8.93 12.12 -0.37
N ARG A 31 -9.09 13.23 -1.09
CA ARG A 31 -8.48 13.47 -2.42
C ARG A 31 -7.46 14.60 -2.47
N ALA A 32 -7.11 15.17 -1.31
CA ALA A 32 -6.22 16.31 -1.21
C ALA A 32 -5.15 16.06 -0.16
N SER A 33 -3.93 16.50 -0.44
CA SER A 33 -2.83 16.49 0.52
C SER A 33 -3.15 17.30 1.77
N GLY A 34 -2.56 16.91 2.90
CA GLY A 34 -2.64 17.63 4.16
C GLY A 34 -3.95 17.43 4.91
N VAL A 35 -4.78 16.46 4.55
CA VAL A 35 -6.10 16.24 5.17
C VAL A 35 -6.05 15.02 6.07
N VAL A 36 -6.45 15.22 7.33
CA VAL A 36 -6.56 14.16 8.32
C VAL A 36 -8.03 13.96 8.68
N LEU A 37 -8.49 12.71 8.73
CA LEU A 37 -9.75 12.36 9.38
C LEU A 37 -9.46 11.92 10.82
N ARG A 38 -10.03 12.62 11.79
CA ARG A 38 -9.76 12.38 13.22
C ARG A 38 -11.06 12.17 13.98
N GLY A 39 -11.10 11.19 14.87
CA GLY A 39 -12.17 11.07 15.88
C GLY A 39 -11.71 11.38 17.30
N SER A 40 -12.56 11.04 18.25
CA SER A 40 -12.39 11.26 19.70
C SER A 40 -12.12 9.97 20.50
N GLY A 41 -11.62 8.93 19.84
CA GLY A 41 -11.27 7.62 20.43
C GLY A 41 -12.03 6.48 19.75
N PRO A 42 -11.48 5.25 19.69
CA PRO A 42 -12.25 4.07 19.30
C PRO A 42 -13.16 3.59 20.45
N GLY A 43 -14.26 2.90 20.11
CA GLY A 43 -15.12 2.22 21.09
C GLY A 43 -16.14 3.09 21.84
N ALA A 44 -16.60 2.60 22.99
CA ALA A 44 -17.66 3.22 23.78
C ALA A 44 -17.28 4.64 24.25
N GLY A 45 -18.15 5.61 23.97
CA GLY A 45 -17.89 7.03 24.27
C GLY A 45 -16.86 7.69 23.34
N GLY A 46 -16.42 6.99 22.30
CA GLY A 46 -15.57 7.49 21.22
C GLY A 46 -16.36 7.86 19.96
N THR A 47 -15.69 7.82 18.82
CA THR A 47 -16.26 8.10 17.49
C THR A 47 -16.36 6.81 16.69
N VAL A 48 -17.56 6.48 16.22
CA VAL A 48 -17.81 5.38 15.29
C VAL A 48 -18.20 5.95 13.92
N LEU A 49 -17.49 5.53 12.88
CA LEU A 49 -17.87 5.76 11.50
C LEU A 49 -18.51 4.48 10.96
N LEU A 50 -19.84 4.48 10.83
CA LEU A 50 -20.62 3.30 10.48
C LEU A 50 -20.98 3.31 8.99
N GLY A 51 -20.37 2.41 8.22
CA GLY A 51 -20.75 2.15 6.84
C GLY A 51 -22.07 1.39 6.77
N THR A 52 -23.14 2.08 6.39
CA THR A 52 -24.49 1.49 6.30
C THR A 52 -24.81 1.04 4.87
N GLY A 53 -25.86 0.22 4.77
CA GLY A 53 -26.42 -0.25 3.51
C GLY A 53 -25.74 -1.49 2.92
N PHE A 54 -26.40 -2.06 1.91
CA PHE A 54 -25.98 -3.28 1.23
C PHE A 54 -25.09 -2.96 0.04
N MET A 55 -23.78 -2.80 0.29
CA MET A 55 -22.84 -2.33 -0.71
C MET A 55 -21.45 -2.94 -0.54
N ARG A 56 -21.00 -3.71 -1.54
CA ARG A 56 -19.62 -4.18 -1.69
C ARG A 56 -18.70 -3.05 -2.14
N ALA A 57 -18.30 -2.21 -1.20
CA ALA A 57 -17.45 -1.05 -1.46
C ALA A 57 -16.53 -0.74 -0.28
N ASN A 58 -15.60 0.19 -0.51
CA ASN A 58 -14.73 0.73 0.52
C ASN A 58 -15.51 1.74 1.37
N LEU A 59 -15.30 1.77 2.69
CA LEU A 59 -15.89 2.81 3.54
C LEU A 59 -15.18 4.16 3.33
N LEU A 60 -13.85 4.16 3.37
CA LEU A 60 -13.01 5.33 3.15
C LEU A 60 -11.92 5.04 2.11
N THR A 61 -11.84 5.89 1.09
CA THR A 61 -10.77 5.86 0.09
C THR A 61 -9.91 7.11 0.18
N ILE A 62 -8.60 6.92 0.36
CA ILE A 62 -7.58 7.97 0.27
C ILE A 62 -6.91 7.81 -1.09
N SER A 63 -7.28 8.66 -2.05
CA SER A 63 -6.79 8.51 -3.42
C SER A 63 -6.44 9.84 -4.07
N GLY A 64 -5.17 9.96 -4.47
CA GLY A 64 -4.71 10.97 -5.41
C GLY A 64 -5.12 10.65 -6.84
N ARG A 65 -4.74 11.48 -7.82
CA ARG A 65 -5.04 11.19 -9.23
C ARG A 65 -3.99 10.25 -9.84
N ALA A 66 -4.47 9.34 -10.69
CA ALA A 66 -3.63 8.46 -11.50
C ALA A 66 -3.10 9.20 -12.76
N ASP A 67 -2.40 10.32 -12.58
CA ASP A 67 -1.81 11.14 -13.65
C ASP A 67 -0.27 11.03 -13.71
N ARG A 68 0.26 9.89 -13.26
CA ARG A 68 1.69 9.55 -13.29
C ARG A 68 2.21 9.50 -14.72
N LYS A 69 3.31 10.21 -14.98
CA LYS A 69 4.06 10.17 -16.24
C LYS A 69 5.49 9.72 -15.99
N THR A 70 6.00 8.89 -16.88
CA THR A 70 7.34 8.31 -16.80
C THR A 70 8.12 8.71 -18.05
N ASP A 71 9.34 9.20 -17.84
CA ASP A 71 10.27 9.55 -18.91
C ASP A 71 10.91 8.29 -19.55
N ALA A 72 11.73 8.51 -20.59
CA ALA A 72 12.55 7.44 -21.16
C ALA A 72 13.49 6.83 -20.11
N ALA A 73 13.44 5.50 -20.01
CA ALA A 73 14.22 4.76 -19.03
C ALA A 73 15.71 4.69 -19.41
N GLN A 74 16.58 4.85 -18.42
CA GLN A 74 18.02 4.65 -18.53
C GLN A 74 18.37 3.26 -18.01
N ALA A 75 19.13 2.49 -18.80
CA ALA A 75 19.59 1.18 -18.40
C ALA A 75 20.58 1.29 -17.22
N ILE A 76 20.47 0.36 -16.26
CA ILE A 76 21.48 0.17 -15.23
C ILE A 76 22.66 -0.57 -15.85
N THR A 77 23.87 -0.04 -15.66
CA THR A 77 25.08 -0.50 -16.39
C THR A 77 25.92 -1.52 -15.62
N ALA A 78 25.74 -1.61 -14.31
CA ALA A 78 26.41 -2.63 -13.49
C ALA A 78 25.93 -4.04 -13.88
N ASP A 79 26.85 -5.00 -13.94
CA ASP A 79 26.51 -6.39 -14.25
C ASP A 79 25.65 -7.02 -13.14
N TYR A 80 25.88 -6.62 -11.89
CA TYR A 80 25.11 -7.05 -10.73
C TYR A 80 24.91 -5.90 -9.73
N VAL A 81 23.68 -5.75 -9.23
CA VAL A 81 23.30 -4.86 -8.14
C VAL A 81 22.72 -5.73 -7.01
N PRO A 82 23.35 -5.81 -5.84
CA PRO A 82 22.92 -6.70 -4.76
C PRO A 82 21.60 -6.25 -4.13
N VAL A 83 20.92 -7.19 -3.47
CA VAL A 83 19.86 -6.88 -2.50
C VAL A 83 20.42 -5.89 -1.47
N ASN A 84 19.58 -4.96 -1.01
CA ASN A 84 19.94 -3.89 -0.09
C ASN A 84 20.81 -2.77 -0.71
N ALA A 85 21.12 -2.82 -2.00
CA ALA A 85 21.81 -1.71 -2.67
C ALA A 85 20.97 -0.43 -2.64
N ARG A 86 21.64 0.69 -2.36
CA ARG A 86 21.07 2.04 -2.45
C ARG A 86 21.64 2.86 -3.60
N THR A 87 22.68 2.37 -4.27
CA THR A 87 23.35 3.08 -5.35
C THR A 87 23.25 2.27 -6.64
N VAL A 88 22.86 2.93 -7.74
CA VAL A 88 22.76 2.34 -9.07
C VAL A 88 23.50 3.19 -10.10
N ARG A 89 24.30 2.56 -10.96
CA ARG A 89 24.94 3.21 -12.11
C ARG A 89 24.02 3.11 -13.31
N VAL A 90 23.77 4.23 -13.98
CA VAL A 90 22.89 4.33 -15.14
C VAL A 90 23.67 4.78 -16.38
N ALA A 91 23.16 4.43 -17.57
CA ALA A 91 23.82 4.75 -18.84
C ALA A 91 24.01 6.27 -19.06
N ASN A 92 23.06 7.08 -18.60
CA ASN A 92 23.15 8.53 -18.65
C ASN A 92 22.68 9.15 -17.33
N ALA A 93 23.63 9.50 -16.45
CA ALA A 93 23.32 10.12 -15.16
C ALA A 93 22.82 11.57 -15.29
N ALA A 94 23.14 12.27 -16.39
CA ALA A 94 22.71 13.66 -16.63
C ALA A 94 21.19 13.77 -16.89
N ALA A 95 20.50 12.64 -17.12
CA ALA A 95 19.04 12.58 -17.21
C ALA A 95 18.32 12.76 -15.85
N PHE A 96 19.07 12.81 -14.74
CA PHE A 96 18.54 12.88 -13.38
C PHE A 96 19.14 14.05 -12.60
N LYS A 97 18.40 14.53 -11.61
CA LYS A 97 18.89 15.47 -10.58
C LYS A 97 18.53 14.99 -9.18
N VAL A 98 19.29 15.45 -8.18
CA VAL A 98 18.95 15.25 -6.77
C VAL A 98 17.54 15.81 -6.52
N GLY A 99 16.72 15.04 -5.80
CA GLY A 99 15.31 15.32 -5.53
C GLY A 99 14.34 14.69 -6.53
N ASP A 100 14.80 14.21 -7.69
CA ASP A 100 13.92 13.55 -8.67
C ASP A 100 13.25 12.31 -8.07
N ARG A 101 11.95 12.18 -8.33
CA ARG A 101 11.26 10.91 -8.17
C ARG A 101 11.62 10.02 -9.35
N VAL A 102 11.98 8.78 -9.06
CA VAL A 102 12.31 7.79 -10.07
C VAL A 102 11.57 6.49 -9.79
N VAL A 103 11.31 5.74 -10.85
CA VAL A 103 10.96 4.33 -10.76
C VAL A 103 12.18 3.52 -11.16
N VAL A 104 12.60 2.59 -10.29
CA VAL A 104 13.56 1.55 -10.65
C VAL A 104 12.75 0.32 -11.03
N SER A 105 13.05 -0.29 -12.18
CA SER A 105 12.30 -1.45 -12.68
C SER A 105 13.22 -2.65 -12.83
N ARG A 106 12.79 -3.79 -12.28
CA ARG A 106 13.38 -5.11 -12.51
C ARG A 106 12.46 -5.92 -13.44
N PRO A 107 12.96 -6.37 -14.60
CA PRO A 107 12.19 -7.26 -15.46
C PRO A 107 12.16 -8.69 -14.92
N SER A 108 11.08 -9.40 -15.23
CA SER A 108 10.92 -10.84 -15.06
C SER A 108 11.07 -11.52 -16.42
N THR A 109 12.31 -11.76 -16.83
CA THR A 109 12.60 -12.33 -18.16
C THR A 109 12.30 -13.83 -18.21
N ALA A 110 12.02 -14.36 -19.41
CA ALA A 110 11.82 -15.80 -19.61
C ALA A 110 13.04 -16.62 -19.15
N ALA A 111 14.26 -16.12 -19.38
CA ALA A 111 15.49 -16.76 -18.91
C ALA A 111 15.52 -16.88 -17.38
N TRP A 112 15.16 -15.82 -16.66
CA TRP A 112 15.07 -15.84 -15.20
C TRP A 112 13.99 -16.81 -14.69
N ILE A 113 12.80 -16.76 -15.29
CA ILE A 113 11.69 -17.66 -14.94
C ILE A 113 12.08 -19.12 -15.14
N LYS A 114 12.75 -19.44 -16.26
CA LYS A 114 13.28 -20.77 -16.54
C LYS A 114 14.33 -21.20 -15.53
N THR A 115 15.27 -20.32 -15.17
CA THR A 115 16.28 -20.62 -14.14
C THR A 115 15.63 -20.98 -12.80
N LEU A 116 14.53 -20.32 -12.43
CA LEU A 116 13.80 -20.65 -11.21
C LEU A 116 12.91 -21.90 -11.33
N GLY A 117 12.74 -22.47 -12.52
CA GLY A 117 11.81 -23.56 -12.78
C GLY A 117 10.34 -23.15 -12.69
N MET A 118 10.03 -21.86 -12.84
CA MET A 118 8.68 -21.30 -12.61
C MET A 118 7.81 -21.29 -13.88
N GLU A 119 8.26 -21.91 -14.97
CA GLU A 119 7.50 -22.07 -16.22
C GLU A 119 6.31 -23.03 -16.05
N THR A 120 6.30 -23.86 -15.00
CA THR A 120 5.23 -24.78 -14.64
C THR A 120 5.24 -25.09 -13.15
N PHE A 121 4.07 -25.35 -12.57
CA PHE A 121 3.92 -25.78 -11.17
C PHE A 121 3.59 -27.27 -11.03
N GLY A 122 3.78 -28.05 -12.10
CA GLY A 122 3.41 -29.47 -12.15
C GLY A 122 1.96 -29.70 -12.60
N GLY A 123 1.50 -30.95 -12.51
CA GLY A 123 0.12 -31.32 -12.87
C GLY A 123 -0.24 -31.20 -14.37
N GLY A 124 0.74 -31.07 -15.26
CA GLY A 124 0.53 -30.95 -16.71
C GLY A 124 -0.04 -29.61 -17.18
N LEU A 125 -0.19 -28.63 -16.28
CA LEU A 125 -0.85 -27.35 -16.55
C LEU A 125 0.18 -26.20 -16.56
N SER A 126 0.87 -26.02 -17.70
CA SER A 126 1.80 -24.89 -17.90
C SER A 126 1.09 -23.52 -17.94
N ALA A 127 -0.24 -23.49 -18.10
CA ALA A 127 -1.02 -22.26 -18.12
C ALA A 127 -0.91 -21.44 -16.82
N LEU A 128 -0.60 -22.11 -15.69
CA LEU A 128 -0.42 -21.48 -14.38
C LEU A 128 0.99 -20.94 -14.16
N GLY A 129 1.97 -21.38 -14.95
CA GLY A 129 3.37 -20.94 -14.85
C GLY A 129 3.54 -19.44 -15.10
N TRP A 130 4.62 -18.88 -14.59
CA TRP A 130 4.92 -17.47 -14.77
C TRP A 130 5.30 -17.18 -16.22
N LYS A 131 4.85 -16.03 -16.74
CA LYS A 131 5.21 -15.54 -18.07
C LYS A 131 6.08 -14.30 -17.94
N ALA A 132 6.92 -14.06 -18.94
CA ALA A 132 7.80 -12.90 -18.94
C ALA A 132 7.01 -11.60 -18.79
N GLY A 133 7.49 -10.68 -17.96
CA GLY A 133 6.82 -9.41 -17.65
C GLY A 133 5.75 -9.48 -16.55
N GLN A 134 5.32 -10.68 -16.12
CA GLN A 134 4.23 -10.81 -15.13
C GLN A 134 4.71 -10.69 -13.66
N ARG A 135 6.02 -10.68 -13.43
CA ARG A 135 6.65 -10.60 -12.10
C ARG A 135 7.65 -9.44 -12.03
N ASP A 136 7.40 -8.40 -12.80
CA ASP A 136 8.22 -7.19 -12.78
C ASP A 136 8.05 -6.49 -11.43
N ILE A 137 9.15 -5.95 -10.91
CA ILE A 137 9.13 -5.19 -9.66
C ILE A 137 9.46 -3.74 -9.99
N HIS A 138 8.65 -2.82 -9.46
CA HIS A 138 8.80 -1.39 -9.65
C HIS A 138 8.96 -0.69 -8.30
N TRP A 139 10.15 -0.15 -8.04
CA TRP A 139 10.42 0.62 -6.84
C TRP A 139 10.26 2.11 -7.10
N ASP A 140 9.30 2.72 -6.42
CA ASP A 140 9.21 4.17 -6.29
C ASP A 140 10.30 4.68 -5.33
N ARG A 141 11.21 5.51 -5.85
CA ARG A 141 12.37 6.04 -5.10
C ARG A 141 12.55 7.54 -5.33
N GLN A 142 13.40 8.14 -4.54
CA GLN A 142 13.91 9.50 -4.75
C GLN A 142 15.44 9.45 -4.87
N VAL A 143 15.99 10.20 -5.82
CA VAL A 143 17.44 10.41 -5.95
C VAL A 143 17.89 11.38 -4.86
N VAL A 144 18.74 10.93 -3.95
CA VAL A 144 19.25 11.76 -2.83
C VAL A 144 20.68 12.25 -3.03
N ALA A 145 21.46 11.60 -3.89
CA ALA A 145 22.78 12.07 -4.30
C ALA A 145 23.12 11.56 -5.70
N ILE A 146 24.00 12.29 -6.41
CA ILE A 146 24.58 11.89 -7.69
C ILE A 146 26.08 12.17 -7.62
N ASP A 147 26.89 11.14 -7.82
CA ASP A 147 28.35 11.23 -7.83
C ASP A 147 28.95 10.24 -8.86
N ALA A 148 30.27 10.05 -8.83
CA ALA A 148 30.97 9.12 -9.72
C ALA A 148 30.54 7.64 -9.54
N ASN A 149 29.92 7.29 -8.40
CA ASN A 149 29.40 5.95 -8.12
C ASN A 149 27.98 5.73 -8.67
N GLY A 150 27.28 6.79 -9.07
CA GLY A 150 25.96 6.73 -9.70
C GLY A 150 24.88 7.49 -8.92
N LEU A 151 23.64 7.05 -9.07
CA LEU A 151 22.48 7.61 -8.37
C LEU A 151 22.35 6.92 -7.01
N THR A 152 22.33 7.68 -5.93
CA THR A 152 21.97 7.17 -4.60
C THR A 152 20.48 7.39 -4.36
N LEU A 153 19.79 6.33 -3.91
CA LEU A 153 18.35 6.26 -3.68
C LEU A 153 18.01 6.45 -2.18
N ASP A 154 16.84 7.01 -1.91
CA ASP A 154 16.32 7.23 -0.57
C ASP A 154 16.18 5.93 0.24
N ALA A 155 15.74 4.85 -0.40
CA ALA A 155 15.58 3.52 0.21
C ALA A 155 16.25 2.40 -0.62
N PRO A 156 16.69 1.30 0.01
CA PRO A 156 17.34 0.19 -0.70
C PRO A 156 16.40 -0.56 -1.64
N LEU A 157 16.97 -1.28 -2.61
CA LEU A 157 16.27 -2.27 -3.43
C LEU A 157 16.15 -3.59 -2.66
N THR A 158 14.98 -4.23 -2.74
CA THR A 158 14.66 -5.48 -2.00
C THR A 158 14.93 -6.74 -2.81
N THR A 159 15.31 -6.61 -4.08
CA THR A 159 15.65 -7.72 -4.96
C THR A 159 16.84 -7.31 -5.81
N ALA A 160 17.77 -8.24 -6.04
CA ALA A 160 18.94 -7.99 -6.87
C ALA A 160 18.55 -7.75 -8.33
N LEU A 161 19.37 -6.93 -9.01
CA LEU A 161 19.33 -6.74 -10.46
C LEU A 161 20.55 -7.44 -11.06
N ASP A 162 20.33 -8.30 -12.03
CA ASP A 162 21.37 -9.09 -12.68
C ASP A 162 21.24 -8.94 -14.18
N LYS A 163 22.29 -8.46 -14.83
CA LYS A 163 22.32 -8.20 -16.27
C LYS A 163 22.09 -9.46 -17.10
N ALA A 164 22.46 -10.65 -16.59
CA ALA A 164 22.16 -11.92 -17.25
C ALA A 164 20.64 -12.17 -17.40
N TYR A 165 19.84 -11.54 -16.53
CA TYR A 165 18.39 -11.68 -16.47
C TYR A 165 17.63 -10.43 -16.91
N GLY A 166 18.29 -9.52 -17.63
CA GLY A 166 17.71 -8.27 -18.13
C GLY A 166 18.10 -7.02 -17.33
N GLY A 167 18.87 -7.18 -16.25
CA GLY A 167 19.37 -6.07 -15.43
C GLY A 167 18.25 -5.29 -14.78
N GLY A 168 18.24 -3.98 -15.02
CA GLY A 168 17.16 -3.09 -14.58
C GLY A 168 17.26 -1.73 -15.24
N THR A 169 16.25 -0.91 -15.02
CA THR A 169 16.21 0.46 -15.57
C THR A 169 15.80 1.45 -14.50
N VAL A 170 16.18 2.72 -14.70
CA VAL A 170 15.73 3.85 -13.89
C VAL A 170 15.05 4.85 -14.82
N ALA A 171 13.86 5.31 -14.47
CA ALA A 171 13.15 6.35 -15.22
C ALA A 171 12.65 7.44 -14.27
N ARG A 172 12.79 8.71 -14.67
CA ARG A 172 12.23 9.83 -13.91
C ARG A 172 10.71 9.80 -13.99
N VAL A 173 10.06 10.14 -12.90
CA VAL A 173 8.60 10.16 -12.76
C VAL A 173 8.13 11.55 -12.36
N SER A 174 7.08 12.04 -13.04
CA SER A 174 6.27 13.17 -12.57
C SER A 174 4.90 12.67 -12.17
N TRP A 175 4.39 13.11 -11.02
CA TRP A 175 3.08 12.65 -10.53
C TRP A 175 2.33 13.79 -9.83
N PRO A 176 1.77 14.73 -10.60
CA PRO A 176 1.12 15.93 -10.05
C PRO A 176 -0.09 15.63 -9.15
N GLY A 177 -0.75 14.50 -9.37
CA GLY A 177 -1.91 14.03 -8.64
C GLY A 177 -1.61 13.24 -7.38
N LEU A 178 -0.35 12.92 -7.11
CA LEU A 178 0.03 12.20 -5.89
C LEU A 178 -0.26 13.09 -4.67
N ILE A 179 -1.01 12.57 -3.71
CA ILE A 179 -1.30 13.28 -2.47
C ILE A 179 -0.33 12.87 -1.36
N SER A 180 -0.12 13.76 -0.40
CA SER A 180 0.77 13.50 0.73
C SER A 180 0.28 14.10 2.04
N GLN A 181 0.84 13.64 3.16
CA GLN A 181 0.47 14.11 4.50
C GLN A 181 -1.03 13.91 4.76
N VAL A 182 -1.48 12.67 4.61
CA VAL A 182 -2.89 12.27 4.76
C VAL A 182 -3.01 11.17 5.79
N GLY A 183 -4.06 11.22 6.62
CA GLY A 183 -4.19 10.18 7.63
C GLY A 183 -5.58 10.02 8.23
N VAL A 184 -5.73 8.91 8.95
CA VAL A 184 -6.95 8.52 9.65
C VAL A 184 -6.56 8.13 11.07
N GLU A 185 -7.20 8.72 12.07
CA GLU A 185 -6.78 8.50 13.44
C GLU A 185 -7.85 8.62 14.51
N ASN A 186 -7.68 7.84 15.58
CA ASN A 186 -8.44 7.96 16.83
C ASN A 186 -9.96 7.75 16.66
N LEU A 187 -10.38 6.72 15.93
CA LEU A 187 -11.79 6.37 15.73
C LEU A 187 -12.01 4.86 15.48
N GLN A 188 -13.27 4.43 15.48
CA GLN A 188 -13.67 3.09 15.04
C GLN A 188 -14.37 3.17 13.68
N LEU A 189 -13.96 2.32 12.74
CA LEU A 189 -14.69 2.08 11.50
C LEU A 189 -15.44 0.75 11.63
N GLU A 190 -16.68 0.73 11.19
CA GLU A 190 -17.53 -0.46 11.29
C GLU A 190 -18.41 -0.60 10.05
N SER A 191 -18.62 -1.83 9.59
CA SER A 191 -19.62 -2.15 8.58
C SER A 191 -20.89 -2.67 9.25
N THR A 192 -22.06 -2.20 8.82
CA THR A 192 -23.32 -2.92 9.09
C THR A 192 -23.31 -4.24 8.33
N THR A 193 -23.80 -5.31 8.93
CA THR A 193 -23.91 -6.65 8.34
C THR A 193 -25.30 -7.22 8.59
N ASP A 194 -25.68 -8.23 7.81
CA ASP A 194 -26.86 -9.04 8.11
C ASP A 194 -26.60 -9.97 9.32
N ALA A 195 -27.30 -9.70 10.43
CA ALA A 195 -27.15 -10.47 11.66
C ALA A 195 -27.65 -11.92 11.54
N GLU A 196 -28.53 -12.23 10.57
CA GLU A 196 -29.01 -13.58 10.32
C GLU A 196 -28.06 -14.38 9.41
N ASN A 197 -27.08 -13.72 8.80
CA ASN A 197 -26.08 -14.32 7.93
C ASN A 197 -24.64 -14.10 8.44
N PRO A 198 -24.07 -15.04 9.21
CA PRO A 198 -22.70 -14.95 9.71
C PRO A 198 -21.61 -14.90 8.62
N LYS A 199 -21.98 -15.20 7.37
CA LYS A 199 -21.13 -15.19 6.18
C LYS A 199 -21.56 -14.09 5.20
N ASP A 200 -22.22 -13.05 5.69
CA ASP A 200 -22.62 -11.92 4.87
C ASP A 200 -21.41 -11.35 4.12
N GLU A 201 -21.65 -10.96 2.87
CA GLU A 201 -20.68 -10.31 2.02
C GLU A 201 -21.30 -9.13 1.28
N ASN A 202 -22.56 -8.82 1.55
CA ASN A 202 -23.29 -7.72 0.95
C ASN A 202 -23.19 -6.47 1.84
N HIS A 203 -21.97 -6.15 2.24
CA HIS A 203 -21.63 -5.02 3.09
C HIS A 203 -20.22 -4.49 2.75
N ARG A 204 -19.64 -3.59 3.54
CA ARG A 204 -18.34 -2.98 3.23
C ARG A 204 -17.22 -4.02 3.29
N TRP A 205 -16.42 -4.05 2.23
CA TRP A 205 -15.30 -4.99 2.11
C TRP A 205 -13.99 -4.41 2.67
N VAL A 206 -13.71 -3.13 2.40
CA VAL A 206 -12.47 -2.49 2.85
C VAL A 206 -12.81 -1.28 3.71
N ALA A 207 -12.20 -1.18 4.90
CA ALA A 207 -12.42 -0.03 5.76
C ALA A 207 -11.67 1.20 5.21
N ILE A 208 -10.35 1.07 5.02
CA ILE A 208 -9.50 2.14 4.49
C ILE A 208 -8.70 1.60 3.30
N ASP A 209 -8.95 2.21 2.14
CA ASP A 209 -8.29 1.93 0.88
C ASP A 209 -7.37 3.10 0.51
N LEU A 210 -6.10 2.84 0.21
CA LEU A 210 -5.11 3.86 -0.12
C LEU A 210 -4.51 3.64 -1.51
N GLU A 211 -4.57 4.68 -2.35
CA GLU A 211 -3.99 4.71 -3.68
C GLU A 211 -3.35 6.08 -3.96
N ASN A 212 -2.30 6.12 -4.79
CA ASN A 212 -1.70 7.37 -5.29
C ASN A 212 -1.38 8.36 -4.14
N ALA A 213 -0.87 7.83 -3.03
CA ALA A 213 -0.61 8.56 -1.80
C ALA A 213 0.80 8.27 -1.26
N GLN A 214 1.37 9.24 -0.57
CA GLN A 214 2.61 9.04 0.17
C GLN A 214 2.59 9.77 1.51
N ASP A 215 3.51 9.45 2.42
CA ASP A 215 3.59 10.12 3.72
C ASP A 215 2.23 10.07 4.42
N ALA A 216 1.70 8.85 4.53
CA ALA A 216 0.36 8.58 5.00
C ALA A 216 0.39 7.81 6.32
N TRP A 217 -0.66 7.93 7.12
CA TRP A 217 -0.78 7.15 8.35
C TRP A 217 -2.21 6.71 8.67
N VAL A 218 -2.31 5.57 9.33
CA VAL A 218 -3.52 5.09 9.99
C VAL A 218 -3.13 4.72 11.42
N ARG A 219 -3.65 5.43 12.43
CA ARG A 219 -3.23 5.19 13.81
C ARG A 219 -4.33 5.23 14.84
N GLN A 220 -4.26 4.38 15.85
CA GLN A 220 -5.26 4.35 16.94
C GLN A 220 -6.68 4.12 16.38
N VAL A 221 -6.81 3.16 15.46
CA VAL A 221 -8.07 2.85 14.78
C VAL A 221 -8.54 1.44 15.11
N ALA A 222 -9.82 1.29 15.43
CA ALA A 222 -10.48 0.00 15.55
C ALA A 222 -11.32 -0.30 14.30
N PHE A 223 -11.30 -1.54 13.84
CA PHE A 223 -12.05 -2.01 12.68
C PHE A 223 -12.96 -3.17 13.08
N ARG A 224 -14.23 -3.16 12.65
CA ARG A 224 -15.18 -4.26 12.88
C ARG A 224 -15.98 -4.61 11.62
N HIS A 225 -16.21 -5.92 11.45
CA HIS A 225 -17.14 -6.49 10.46
C HIS A 225 -16.80 -6.29 8.98
N PHE A 226 -15.56 -5.92 8.62
CA PHE A 226 -15.17 -5.81 7.20
C PHE A 226 -14.89 -7.20 6.59
N ALA A 227 -15.36 -7.44 5.37
CA ALA A 227 -15.19 -8.73 4.69
C ALA A 227 -13.79 -8.95 4.09
N GLY A 228 -13.11 -7.87 3.72
CA GLY A 228 -11.82 -7.87 3.03
C GLY A 228 -10.69 -7.40 3.93
N SER A 229 -10.50 -6.07 4.02
CA SER A 229 -9.33 -5.47 4.67
C SER A 229 -9.72 -4.37 5.66
N ALA A 230 -9.02 -4.31 6.78
CA ALA A 230 -8.98 -3.12 7.63
C ALA A 230 -8.21 -1.99 6.91
N VAL A 231 -7.03 -2.30 6.40
CA VAL A 231 -6.23 -1.35 5.59
C VAL A 231 -5.69 -2.06 4.36
N LEU A 232 -6.02 -1.52 3.19
CA LEU A 232 -5.48 -1.93 1.90
C LEU A 232 -4.63 -0.79 1.32
N ALA A 233 -3.33 -1.02 1.19
CA ALA A 233 -2.41 -0.09 0.55
C ALA A 233 -1.96 -0.62 -0.81
N HIS A 234 -2.37 0.02 -1.90
CA HIS A 234 -2.04 -0.40 -3.26
C HIS A 234 -0.58 -0.10 -3.63
N ALA A 235 -0.12 -0.63 -4.76
CA ALA A 235 1.25 -0.47 -5.26
C ALA A 235 1.65 1.00 -5.51
N THR A 236 0.67 1.89 -5.61
CA THR A 236 0.84 3.35 -5.78
C THR A 236 1.03 4.09 -4.46
N VAL A 237 1.10 3.37 -3.33
CA VAL A 237 1.35 3.92 -2.00
C VAL A 237 2.81 3.75 -1.60
N ARG A 238 3.40 4.80 -1.03
CA ARG A 238 4.72 4.69 -0.38
C ARG A 238 4.82 5.47 0.93
N ARG A 239 5.68 5.05 1.86
CA ARG A 239 5.87 5.73 3.16
C ARG A 239 4.54 5.82 3.93
N LEU A 240 3.98 4.64 4.21
CA LEU A 240 2.76 4.46 5.00
C LEU A 240 3.14 3.89 6.37
N THR A 241 2.62 4.49 7.43
CA THR A 241 2.65 3.89 8.78
C THR A 241 1.24 3.50 9.21
N VAL A 242 1.04 2.24 9.58
CA VAL A 242 -0.18 1.75 10.23
C VAL A 242 0.21 1.31 11.63
N GLU A 243 -0.34 1.94 12.67
CA GLU A 243 0.09 1.68 14.03
C GLU A 243 -1.02 1.73 15.08
N ASP A 244 -0.89 0.93 16.13
CA ASP A 244 -1.81 0.94 17.27
C ASP A 244 -3.27 0.69 16.83
N CYS A 245 -3.47 -0.25 15.91
CA CYS A 245 -4.78 -0.58 15.37
C CYS A 245 -5.21 -1.99 15.73
N ARG A 246 -6.53 -2.21 15.78
CA ARG A 246 -7.11 -3.54 15.97
C ARG A 246 -8.21 -3.83 14.96
N SER A 247 -8.28 -5.06 14.45
CA SER A 247 -9.36 -5.51 13.57
C SER A 247 -10.00 -6.78 14.12
N THR A 248 -11.26 -6.69 14.52
CA THR A 248 -11.98 -7.79 15.19
C THR A 248 -13.27 -8.13 14.47
N GLU A 249 -13.76 -9.34 14.70
CA GLU A 249 -15.07 -9.81 14.22
C GLU A 249 -15.29 -9.60 12.70
N PRO A 250 -14.38 -10.06 11.81
CA PRO A 250 -14.62 -9.98 10.37
C PRO A 250 -15.83 -10.84 9.97
N VAL A 251 -16.66 -10.34 9.06
CA VAL A 251 -17.84 -11.03 8.53
C VAL A 251 -17.64 -11.26 7.04
N SER A 252 -17.56 -12.54 6.65
CA SER A 252 -17.42 -13.00 5.26
C SER A 252 -17.42 -14.53 5.23
N GLU A 253 -17.55 -15.14 4.04
CA GLU A 253 -17.05 -16.50 3.83
C GLU A 253 -15.54 -16.62 4.13
N ILE A 254 -15.04 -17.85 4.31
CA ILE A 254 -13.61 -18.10 4.51
C ILE A 254 -13.02 -18.59 3.18
N GLY A 255 -12.22 -17.74 2.53
CA GLY A 255 -11.42 -18.13 1.36
C GLY A 255 -11.22 -17.05 0.30
N ASN A 256 -10.28 -17.32 -0.61
CA ASN A 256 -9.81 -16.41 -1.66
C ASN A 256 -9.24 -15.09 -1.07
N GLU A 257 -9.54 -13.94 -1.66
CA GLU A 257 -9.04 -12.62 -1.26
C GLU A 257 -9.77 -11.99 -0.05
N ARG A 258 -10.46 -12.80 0.76
CA ARG A 258 -11.20 -12.33 1.95
C ARG A 258 -10.29 -12.27 3.15
N ARG A 259 -10.58 -11.35 4.07
CA ARG A 259 -9.87 -11.22 5.35
C ARG A 259 -8.34 -11.13 5.18
N ASN A 260 -7.91 -10.44 4.13
CA ASN A 260 -6.55 -9.90 3.99
C ASN A 260 -6.49 -8.63 4.84
N THR A 261 -6.35 -8.78 6.15
CA THR A 261 -6.72 -7.75 7.14
C THR A 261 -5.88 -6.48 7.00
N PHE A 262 -4.57 -6.57 7.18
CA PHE A 262 -3.62 -5.48 6.91
C PHE A 262 -2.76 -5.85 5.70
N TYR A 263 -3.15 -5.33 4.54
CA TYR A 263 -2.61 -5.76 3.25
C TYR A 263 -1.88 -4.62 2.52
N THR A 264 -0.64 -4.87 2.11
CA THR A 264 0.16 -3.89 1.36
C THR A 264 0.76 -4.45 0.08
N LEU A 265 0.47 -3.79 -1.03
CA LEU A 265 1.17 -3.90 -2.31
C LEU A 265 2.21 -2.78 -2.49
N GLY A 266 2.23 -1.81 -1.57
CA GLY A 266 3.06 -0.61 -1.61
C GLY A 266 4.53 -0.85 -1.26
N SER A 267 5.23 0.24 -0.97
CA SER A 267 6.65 0.23 -0.60
C SER A 267 6.98 1.19 0.53
N GLN A 268 8.04 0.90 1.28
CA GLN A 268 8.43 1.71 2.44
C GLN A 268 7.30 1.78 3.47
N THR A 269 6.66 0.65 3.76
CA THR A 269 5.52 0.59 4.70
C THR A 269 5.93 0.00 6.04
N LEU A 270 5.37 0.56 7.11
CA LEU A 270 5.54 0.09 8.48
C LEU A 270 4.16 -0.20 9.07
N PHE A 271 3.95 -1.44 9.47
CA PHE A 271 2.79 -1.92 10.19
C PHE A 271 3.27 -2.32 11.58
N GLN A 272 2.79 -1.67 12.64
CA GLN A 272 3.32 -1.94 13.98
C GLN A 272 2.27 -1.93 15.09
N ARG A 273 2.43 -2.79 16.10
CA ARG A 273 1.51 -2.86 17.24
C ARG A 273 0.07 -3.05 16.78
N LEU A 274 -0.13 -4.05 15.93
CA LEU A 274 -1.42 -4.40 15.35
C LEU A 274 -1.95 -5.66 16.01
N TYR A 275 -3.26 -5.69 16.26
CA TYR A 275 -3.96 -6.87 16.74
C TYR A 275 -5.08 -7.26 15.75
N THR A 276 -5.21 -8.55 15.46
CA THR A 276 -6.27 -9.06 14.58
C THR A 276 -6.90 -10.34 15.13
N GLU A 277 -8.16 -10.54 14.79
CA GLU A 277 -8.89 -11.78 15.08
C GLU A 277 -9.47 -12.36 13.79
N ASN A 278 -9.42 -13.69 13.66
CA ASN A 278 -10.15 -14.46 12.63
C ASN A 278 -9.85 -14.04 11.18
N GLY A 279 -8.65 -13.48 10.93
CA GLY A 279 -8.16 -13.17 9.59
C GLY A 279 -7.78 -14.43 8.81
N TYR A 280 -7.75 -14.32 7.48
CA TYR A 280 -7.23 -15.37 6.59
C TYR A 280 -5.76 -15.08 6.26
N HIS A 281 -5.46 -13.82 5.92
CA HIS A 281 -4.10 -13.29 5.87
C HIS A 281 -4.05 -11.99 6.68
N ASP A 282 -3.82 -12.11 7.99
CA ASP A 282 -3.85 -10.98 8.92
C ASP A 282 -2.83 -9.88 8.58
N PHE A 283 -1.62 -10.29 8.23
CA PHE A 283 -0.49 -9.42 7.90
C PHE A 283 0.10 -9.85 6.56
N ALA A 284 -0.29 -9.17 5.49
CA ALA A 284 -0.02 -9.63 4.13
C ALA A 284 0.78 -8.61 3.31
N VAL A 285 1.74 -9.14 2.54
CA VAL A 285 2.47 -8.39 1.51
C VAL A 285 2.09 -8.96 0.15
N GLY A 286 1.64 -8.08 -0.75
CA GLY A 286 1.13 -8.46 -2.07
C GLY A 286 2.21 -8.95 -3.02
N TYR A 287 1.75 -9.63 -4.07
CA TYR A 287 2.65 -10.11 -5.13
C TYR A 287 3.41 -8.92 -5.73
N CYS A 288 4.73 -9.09 -5.90
CA CYS A 288 5.63 -8.07 -6.46
C CYS A 288 5.63 -6.71 -5.71
N ALA A 289 5.14 -6.67 -4.46
CA ALA A 289 5.25 -5.48 -3.63
C ALA A 289 6.73 -5.09 -3.46
N ALA A 290 7.05 -3.86 -3.82
CA ALA A 290 8.44 -3.46 -4.02
C ALA A 290 9.22 -3.36 -2.69
N GLY A 291 8.54 -3.03 -1.59
CA GLY A 291 9.19 -2.89 -0.28
C GLY A 291 10.27 -1.79 -0.20
N PRO A 292 11.02 -1.71 0.92
CA PRO A 292 10.89 -2.57 2.11
C PRO A 292 9.53 -2.37 2.80
N ASN A 293 8.94 -3.46 3.29
CA ASN A 293 7.68 -3.47 4.04
C ASN A 293 7.94 -4.24 5.34
N ALA A 294 7.47 -3.74 6.48
CA ALA A 294 7.72 -4.35 7.78
C ALA A 294 6.43 -4.47 8.60
N PHE A 295 6.27 -5.63 9.25
CA PHE A 295 5.27 -5.89 10.29
C PHE A 295 6.01 -6.14 11.59
N VAL A 296 5.76 -5.32 12.63
CA VAL A 296 6.57 -5.28 13.86
C VAL A 296 5.66 -5.26 15.08
N GLN A 297 5.84 -6.21 16.01
CA GLN A 297 4.98 -6.33 17.20
C GLN A 297 3.49 -6.48 16.84
N CYS A 298 3.20 -7.30 15.83
CA CYS A 298 1.83 -7.60 15.43
C CYS A 298 1.41 -8.97 15.96
N GLU A 299 0.17 -9.08 16.42
CA GLU A 299 -0.41 -10.28 17.01
C GLU A 299 -1.70 -10.64 16.26
N ALA A 300 -1.82 -11.91 15.89
CA ALA A 300 -3.02 -12.46 15.27
C ALA A 300 -3.57 -13.58 16.15
N GLU A 301 -4.86 -13.51 16.44
CA GLU A 301 -5.59 -14.51 17.20
C GLU A 301 -6.58 -15.25 16.29
N GLN A 302 -6.64 -16.57 16.42
CA GLN A 302 -7.56 -17.42 15.64
C GLN A 302 -7.43 -17.25 14.11
N ALA A 303 -6.20 -17.06 13.60
CA ALA A 303 -5.93 -17.02 12.15
C ALA A 303 -6.33 -18.35 11.47
N LEU A 304 -6.88 -18.25 10.26
CA LEU A 304 -7.55 -19.35 9.52
C LEU A 304 -6.69 -19.97 8.41
#